data_AF-A0A0G1VNN4-F1
#
_entry.id   AF-A0A0G1VNN4-F1
#
_cell.length_a   1.000
_cell.length_b   1.000
_cell.length_c   1.000
_cell.angle_alpha   90.00
_cell.angle_beta   90.00
_cell.angle_gamma   90.00
#
_symmetry.space_group_name_H-M   'P 1'
#
loop_
_entity.id
_entity.type
_entity.pdbx_description
1 polymer ?
#
loop_
_entity_poly.entity_id
_entity_poly.type
_entity_poly.pdbx_seq_one_letter_code
_entity_poly.pdbx_strand_id
1 'polypeptide(L)'
;VVSGLMGALKRIWVDAWSARMEYILQNTLLALLEYPGSTLLDVNRMLTNKAFRADVILKITDPLVRSFWTEEFAAFTDTYTREATPAIQNKVGQFTANPLIRNIVGQAKSTFDLRKIMDEKKLFIVNLSKGRMGETNASLLGSMLVVKIYLAAMSRADEPPLRMAQLPRCYFYVDEFQSMMNEAFADILSESRKYKLALTLANQYIEQMEENVRDAVFGNIGTLIVFRVGPFDAEVLETVFDPTFTPEDLVGLGIGQIYLTLMIDGVGSRPFSAETIPPIDQPSISYRDDVIENSRAQYARPRAEIEAAVQKRQTEFVQPPKQKAPRKEYGSSANSRPFGNNRRAGDSQGNNNNSEMAPRPARSNFARPNSAEVTNQSAPISVAPRIVPPISVPISATMLKKESQKSALREALERAREDSAPIKHESVHDSPAMSPADILRARMSGKHTDSQPRENATKDNKSRDDSSGEVSHETLRKVLQAGDEAEGR
;
A
#
# COMPACT_ATOMS: atom_id res chain seq x y z
N VAL A 1 -0.97 -10.47 -9.40
CA VAL A 1 0.28 -9.68 -9.19
C VAL A 1 0.30 -8.41 -10.02
N VAL A 2 0.44 -8.48 -11.35
CA VAL A 2 0.67 -7.28 -12.20
C VAL A 2 -0.41 -6.20 -12.04
N SER A 3 -1.71 -6.53 -12.03
CA SER A 3 -2.75 -5.48 -11.96
C SER A 3 -2.66 -4.61 -10.69
N GLY A 4 -2.39 -5.19 -9.51
CA GLY A 4 -2.20 -4.42 -8.27
C GLY A 4 -0.93 -3.55 -8.27
N LEU A 5 0.12 -3.96 -8.99
CA LEU A 5 1.28 -3.10 -9.25
C LEU A 5 0.92 -1.97 -10.23
N MET A 6 0.14 -2.26 -11.27
CA MET A 6 -0.33 -1.25 -12.23
C MET A 6 -1.27 -0.23 -11.57
N GLY A 7 -2.20 -0.65 -10.71
CA GLY A 7 -3.07 0.25 -9.94
C GLY A 7 -2.29 1.20 -9.02
N ALA A 8 -1.26 0.69 -8.34
CA ALA A 8 -0.35 1.51 -7.53
C ALA A 8 0.44 2.54 -8.36
N LEU A 9 0.82 2.21 -9.60
CA LEU A 9 1.53 3.12 -10.50
C LEU A 9 0.58 4.15 -11.18
N LYS A 10 -0.59 3.71 -11.61
CA LYS A 10 -1.67 4.52 -12.21
C LYS A 10 -2.08 5.66 -11.29
N ARG A 11 -2.43 5.34 -10.03
CA ARG A 11 -2.87 6.30 -9.02
C ARG A 11 -1.87 7.42 -8.72
N ILE A 12 -0.56 7.16 -8.88
CA ILE A 12 0.48 8.13 -8.55
C ILE A 12 0.76 9.09 -9.72
N TRP A 13 0.26 8.78 -10.92
CA TRP A 13 0.50 9.55 -12.14
C TRP A 13 -0.77 9.78 -12.96
N VAL A 14 -1.94 9.90 -12.33
CA VAL A 14 -3.27 10.02 -12.97
C VAL A 14 -3.25 11.00 -14.16
N ASP A 15 -2.79 12.24 -13.96
CA ASP A 15 -2.76 13.30 -14.99
C ASP A 15 -1.76 13.05 -16.14
N ALA A 16 -0.95 12.00 -16.03
CA ALA A 16 0.14 11.67 -16.94
C ALA A 16 0.19 10.16 -17.28
N TRP A 17 -0.94 9.46 -17.08
CA TRP A 17 -1.12 8.05 -17.41
C TRP A 17 -1.88 7.93 -18.73
N SER A 18 -1.61 6.86 -19.50
CA SER A 18 -2.33 6.63 -20.76
C SER A 18 -2.45 5.14 -21.05
N ALA A 19 -3.54 4.74 -21.71
CA ALA A 19 -3.78 3.34 -22.09
C ALA A 19 -2.63 2.72 -22.91
N ARG A 20 -1.92 3.54 -23.71
CA ARG A 20 -0.71 3.11 -24.45
C ARG A 20 0.45 2.79 -23.51
N MET A 21 0.72 3.67 -22.54
CA MET A 21 1.74 3.44 -21.50
C MET A 21 1.39 2.22 -20.65
N GLU A 22 0.13 2.09 -20.26
CA GLU A 22 -0.40 0.98 -19.49
C GLU A 22 -0.20 -0.37 -20.20
N TYR A 23 -0.64 -0.48 -21.45
CA TYR A 23 -0.52 -1.70 -22.25
C TYR A 23 0.94 -2.16 -22.45
N ILE A 24 1.84 -1.22 -22.77
CA ILE A 24 3.27 -1.53 -22.95
C ILE A 24 3.92 -1.91 -21.62
N LEU A 25 3.60 -1.20 -20.52
CA LEU A 25 4.16 -1.49 -19.20
C LEU A 25 3.62 -2.81 -18.62
N GLN A 26 2.34 -3.13 -18.82
CA GLN A 26 1.76 -4.41 -18.43
C GLN A 26 2.48 -5.58 -19.12
N ASN A 27 2.65 -5.54 -20.45
CA ASN A 27 3.39 -6.57 -21.18
C ASN A 27 4.88 -6.62 -20.83
N THR A 28 5.46 -5.50 -20.38
CA THR A 28 6.83 -5.45 -19.84
C THR A 28 6.92 -6.14 -18.48
N LEU A 29 5.97 -5.92 -17.58
CA LEU A 29 5.94 -6.54 -16.25
C LEU A 29 5.62 -8.04 -16.33
N LEU A 30 4.72 -8.45 -17.22
CA LEU A 30 4.42 -9.87 -17.49
C LEU A 30 5.67 -10.60 -18.00
N ALA A 31 6.31 -10.09 -19.06
CA ALA A 31 7.52 -10.70 -19.61
C ALA A 31 8.69 -10.77 -18.61
N LEU A 32 8.83 -9.77 -17.73
CA LEU A 32 9.87 -9.77 -16.70
C LEU A 32 9.56 -10.73 -15.53
N LEU A 33 8.30 -10.99 -15.19
CA LEU A 33 7.95 -11.98 -14.16
C LEU A 33 8.39 -13.40 -14.56
N GLU A 34 8.37 -13.72 -15.85
CA GLU A 34 8.87 -15.00 -16.38
C GLU A 34 10.40 -15.07 -16.50
N TYR A 35 11.10 -13.93 -16.42
CA TYR A 35 12.56 -13.88 -16.57
C TYR A 35 13.29 -14.09 -15.24
N PRO A 36 14.11 -15.14 -15.08
CA PRO A 36 14.73 -15.47 -13.79
C PRO A 36 15.62 -14.36 -13.23
N GLY A 37 15.28 -13.90 -12.02
CA GLY A 37 16.05 -12.90 -11.30
C GLY A 37 15.91 -11.47 -11.82
N SER A 38 14.86 -11.18 -12.58
CA SER A 38 14.41 -9.83 -12.93
C SER A 38 14.13 -8.94 -11.71
N THR A 39 14.07 -7.63 -11.93
CA THR A 39 13.74 -6.59 -10.95
C THR A 39 12.98 -5.45 -11.64
N LEU A 40 12.38 -4.54 -10.87
CA LEU A 40 11.72 -3.35 -11.45
C LEU A 40 12.69 -2.45 -12.25
N LEU A 41 14.01 -2.53 -11.96
CA LEU A 41 15.05 -1.81 -12.70
C LEU A 41 15.21 -2.32 -14.15
N ASP A 42 14.81 -3.57 -14.41
CA ASP A 42 14.95 -4.20 -15.72
C ASP A 42 13.87 -3.78 -16.73
N VAL A 43 12.80 -3.08 -16.29
CA VAL A 43 11.78 -2.46 -17.17
C VAL A 43 12.43 -1.54 -18.21
N ASN A 44 13.34 -0.67 -17.76
CA ASN A 44 14.07 0.24 -18.64
C ASN A 44 15.02 -0.50 -19.61
N ARG A 45 15.54 -1.68 -19.21
CA ARG A 45 16.41 -2.52 -20.05
C ARG A 45 15.60 -3.27 -21.11
N MET A 46 14.43 -3.81 -20.74
CA MET A 46 13.51 -4.53 -21.64
C MET A 46 13.04 -3.64 -22.80
N LEU A 47 12.75 -2.36 -22.51
CA LEU A 47 12.32 -1.40 -23.54
C LEU A 47 13.48 -0.94 -24.44
N THR A 48 14.65 -0.61 -23.87
CA THR A 48 15.76 0.00 -24.63
C THR A 48 16.68 -0.98 -25.37
N ASN A 49 16.96 -2.15 -24.80
CA ASN A 49 18.02 -3.02 -25.31
C ASN A 49 17.46 -4.25 -26.04
N LYS A 50 17.73 -4.32 -27.35
CA LYS A 50 17.23 -5.40 -28.22
C LYS A 50 17.78 -6.79 -27.88
N ALA A 51 19.00 -6.89 -27.32
CA ALA A 51 19.61 -8.17 -26.95
C ALA A 51 18.99 -8.72 -25.66
N PHE A 52 18.94 -7.93 -24.59
CA PHE A 52 18.26 -8.35 -23.35
C PHE A 52 16.78 -8.66 -23.58
N ARG A 53 16.11 -7.88 -24.44
CA ARG A 53 14.74 -8.19 -24.85
C ARG A 53 14.63 -9.54 -25.56
N ALA A 54 15.57 -9.92 -26.43
CA ALA A 54 15.59 -11.25 -27.03
C ALA A 54 15.81 -12.35 -25.97
N ASP A 55 16.73 -12.15 -25.03
CA ASP A 55 16.97 -13.09 -23.91
C ASP A 55 15.72 -13.29 -23.04
N VAL A 56 14.95 -12.22 -22.81
CA VAL A 56 13.65 -12.27 -22.11
C VAL A 56 12.60 -13.01 -22.94
N ILE A 57 12.41 -12.64 -24.22
CA ILE A 57 11.43 -13.28 -25.13
C ILE A 57 11.62 -14.79 -25.22
N LEU A 58 12.87 -15.27 -25.19
CA LEU A 58 13.15 -16.71 -25.18
C LEU A 58 12.58 -17.44 -23.95
N LYS A 59 12.31 -16.75 -22.84
CA LYS A 59 11.77 -17.30 -21.58
C LYS A 59 10.25 -17.15 -21.41
N ILE A 60 9.60 -16.23 -22.12
CA ILE A 60 8.15 -16.00 -22.02
C ILE A 60 7.38 -17.26 -22.44
N THR A 61 6.59 -17.84 -21.55
CA THR A 61 5.74 -19.01 -21.85
C THR A 61 4.35 -18.61 -22.32
N ASP A 62 3.84 -17.44 -21.91
CA ASP A 62 2.57 -16.89 -22.37
C ASP A 62 2.63 -16.54 -23.88
N PRO A 63 1.80 -17.16 -24.74
CA PRO A 63 1.81 -16.88 -26.18
C PRO A 63 1.40 -15.46 -26.55
N LEU A 64 0.51 -14.82 -25.78
CA LEU A 64 0.02 -13.46 -26.04
C LEU A 64 1.10 -12.43 -25.71
N VAL A 65 1.72 -12.56 -24.53
CA VAL A 65 2.84 -11.69 -24.12
C VAL A 65 4.03 -11.88 -25.06
N ARG A 66 4.28 -13.12 -25.51
CA ARG A 66 5.31 -13.41 -26.53
C ARG A 66 4.99 -12.73 -27.86
N SER A 67 3.76 -12.89 -28.38
CA SER A 67 3.30 -12.30 -29.64
C SER A 67 3.38 -10.76 -29.62
N PHE A 68 2.95 -10.10 -28.54
CA PHE A 68 3.14 -8.66 -28.35
C PHE A 68 4.60 -8.23 -28.56
N TRP A 69 5.56 -9.00 -28.02
CA TRP A 69 6.98 -8.67 -28.13
C TRP A 69 7.64 -9.06 -29.45
N THR A 70 7.15 -10.10 -30.15
CA THR A 70 7.69 -10.56 -31.44
C THR A 70 7.03 -9.95 -32.67
N GLU A 71 5.79 -9.47 -32.54
CA GLU A 71 4.95 -8.99 -33.63
C GLU A 71 4.59 -7.52 -33.43
N GLU A 72 3.76 -7.17 -32.43
CA GLU A 72 3.27 -5.79 -32.23
C GLU A 72 4.41 -4.79 -31.98
N PHE A 73 5.18 -4.99 -30.90
CA PHE A 73 6.29 -4.12 -30.51
C PHE A 73 7.45 -4.17 -31.52
N ALA A 74 7.55 -5.25 -32.30
CA ALA A 74 8.52 -5.36 -33.39
C ALA A 74 8.09 -4.58 -34.65
N ALA A 75 6.79 -4.46 -34.90
CA ALA A 75 6.20 -3.68 -35.99
C ALA A 75 6.02 -2.19 -35.66
N PHE A 76 6.09 -1.79 -34.38
CA PHE A 76 6.10 -0.39 -33.98
C PHE A 76 7.20 0.39 -34.70
N THR A 77 6.83 1.54 -35.27
CA THR A 77 7.82 2.39 -35.95
C THR A 77 8.85 2.94 -34.97
N ASP A 78 10.03 3.26 -35.49
CA ASP A 78 11.10 3.92 -34.71
C ASP A 78 10.60 5.22 -34.06
N THR A 79 9.67 5.94 -34.71
CA THR A 79 9.00 7.14 -34.18
C THR A 79 8.06 6.79 -33.02
N TYR A 80 7.12 5.85 -33.21
CA TYR A 80 6.15 5.44 -32.19
C TYR A 80 6.86 4.92 -30.92
N THR A 81 7.94 4.14 -31.11
CA THR A 81 8.78 3.64 -30.02
C THR A 81 9.46 4.78 -29.25
N ARG A 82 9.95 5.81 -29.96
CA ARG A 82 10.56 7.01 -29.35
C ARG A 82 9.55 7.93 -28.64
N GLU A 83 8.27 7.90 -29.01
CA GLU A 83 7.21 8.64 -28.32
C GLU A 83 6.72 7.91 -27.06
N ALA A 84 6.41 6.62 -27.17
CA ALA A 84 5.78 5.86 -26.10
C ALA A 84 6.76 5.44 -24.98
N THR A 85 8.00 5.12 -25.33
CA THR A 85 8.98 4.57 -24.36
C THR A 85 9.42 5.59 -23.29
N PRO A 86 9.76 6.86 -23.62
CA PRO A 86 10.25 7.81 -22.63
C PRO A 86 9.26 8.13 -21.51
N ALA A 87 7.95 8.04 -21.76
CA ALA A 87 6.93 8.21 -20.72
C ALA A 87 7.13 7.18 -19.59
N ILE A 88 7.20 5.88 -19.95
CA ILE A 88 7.45 4.78 -19.00
C ILE A 88 8.81 4.97 -18.32
N GLN A 89 9.85 5.28 -19.09
CA GLN A 89 11.22 5.46 -18.56
C GLN A 89 11.32 6.60 -17.55
N ASN A 90 10.66 7.73 -17.79
CA ASN A 90 10.66 8.87 -16.89
C ASN A 90 9.96 8.52 -15.57
N LYS A 91 8.81 7.84 -15.64
CA LYS A 91 8.03 7.45 -14.45
C LYS A 91 8.72 6.38 -13.60
N VAL A 92 9.20 5.30 -14.22
CA VAL A 92 10.00 4.26 -13.53
C VAL A 92 11.36 4.82 -13.07
N GLY A 93 11.95 5.74 -13.85
CA GLY A 93 13.18 6.46 -13.49
C GLY A 93 13.02 7.33 -12.25
N GLN A 94 11.92 8.10 -12.13
CA GLN A 94 11.62 8.90 -10.93
C GLN A 94 11.56 8.06 -9.66
N PHE A 95 10.87 6.91 -9.69
CA PHE A 95 10.78 5.99 -8.55
C PHE A 95 12.15 5.36 -8.21
N THR A 96 12.94 5.00 -9.22
CA THR A 96 14.22 4.29 -9.05
C THR A 96 15.44 5.22 -8.89
N ALA A 97 15.24 6.55 -8.98
CA ALA A 97 16.26 7.56 -8.72
C ALA A 97 16.70 7.58 -7.24
N ASN A 98 15.75 7.47 -6.31
CA ASN A 98 16.04 7.44 -4.87
C ASN A 98 16.82 6.15 -4.52
N PRO A 99 18.07 6.24 -3.99
CA PRO A 99 18.87 5.07 -3.65
C PRO A 99 18.19 4.13 -2.64
N LEU A 100 17.41 4.65 -1.68
CA LEU A 100 16.68 3.84 -0.71
C LEU A 100 15.68 2.92 -1.41
N ILE A 101 14.88 3.46 -2.32
CA ILE A 101 13.90 2.70 -3.10
C ILE A 101 14.60 1.74 -4.06
N ARG A 102 15.62 2.21 -4.78
CA ARG A 102 16.41 1.38 -5.71
C ARG A 102 17.02 0.16 -5.02
N ASN A 103 17.50 0.31 -3.78
CA ASN A 103 18.07 -0.79 -3.00
C ASN A 103 17.00 -1.76 -2.43
N ILE A 104 15.71 -1.38 -2.43
CA ILE A 104 14.60 -2.28 -2.12
C ILE A 104 14.14 -3.00 -3.41
N VAL A 105 13.75 -2.26 -4.45
CA VAL A 105 13.11 -2.83 -5.66
C VAL A 105 14.11 -3.38 -6.69
N GLY A 106 15.41 -3.13 -6.50
CA GLY A 106 16.51 -3.70 -7.26
C GLY A 106 17.03 -5.05 -6.75
N GLN A 107 16.35 -5.67 -5.78
CA GLN A 107 16.70 -7.01 -5.30
C GLN A 107 15.83 -8.08 -5.95
N ALA A 108 16.49 -9.02 -6.63
CA ALA A 108 15.87 -10.11 -7.39
C ALA A 108 15.14 -11.17 -6.53
N LYS A 109 15.36 -11.17 -5.22
CA LYS A 109 14.70 -12.04 -4.24
C LYS A 109 14.46 -11.28 -2.93
N SER A 110 13.31 -11.51 -2.33
CA SER A 110 12.96 -11.03 -0.98
C SER A 110 13.73 -11.85 0.05
N THR A 111 14.29 -11.21 1.09
CA THR A 111 14.94 -11.89 2.23
C THR A 111 13.93 -12.44 3.24
N PHE A 112 12.71 -11.90 3.24
CA PHE A 112 11.60 -12.34 4.07
C PHE A 112 10.40 -12.74 3.22
N ASP A 113 9.56 -13.63 3.76
CA ASP A 113 8.31 -14.08 3.17
C ASP A 113 7.15 -13.59 4.05
N LEU A 114 6.20 -12.86 3.44
CA LEU A 114 5.04 -12.32 4.16
C LEU A 114 4.05 -13.41 4.57
N ARG A 115 3.83 -14.43 3.75
CA ARG A 115 2.95 -15.55 4.09
C ARG A 115 3.51 -16.33 5.28
N LYS A 116 4.83 -16.54 5.29
CA LYS A 116 5.53 -17.14 6.44
C LYS A 116 5.39 -16.28 7.70
N ILE A 117 5.57 -14.96 7.60
CA ILE A 117 5.34 -14.02 8.71
C ILE A 117 3.91 -14.12 9.27
N MET A 118 2.90 -14.13 8.39
CA MET A 118 1.49 -14.21 8.76
C MET A 118 1.14 -15.54 9.46
N ASP A 119 1.66 -16.67 8.97
CA ASP A 119 1.36 -18.00 9.52
C ASP A 119 2.17 -18.32 10.79
N GLU A 120 3.39 -17.82 10.91
CA GLU A 120 4.26 -17.94 12.11
C GLU A 120 3.96 -16.90 13.20
N LYS A 121 2.89 -16.09 13.06
CA LYS A 121 2.48 -15.04 14.01
C LYS A 121 3.56 -13.97 14.27
N LYS A 122 4.40 -13.66 13.28
CA LYS A 122 5.51 -12.69 13.41
C LYS A 122 5.02 -11.25 13.25
N LEU A 123 5.68 -10.33 13.96
CA LEU A 123 5.47 -8.89 13.79
C LEU A 123 6.23 -8.38 12.56
N PHE A 124 5.59 -7.51 11.77
CA PHE A 124 6.20 -6.84 10.62
C PHE A 124 5.83 -5.35 10.66
N ILE A 125 6.84 -4.49 10.83
CA ILE A 125 6.67 -3.05 11.01
C ILE A 125 7.29 -2.34 9.81
N VAL A 126 6.50 -1.50 9.12
CA VAL A 126 6.94 -0.74 7.95
C VAL A 126 6.97 0.75 8.29
N ASN A 127 8.14 1.39 8.17
CA ASN A 127 8.28 2.82 8.40
C ASN A 127 8.32 3.58 7.05
N LEU A 128 7.17 4.07 6.60
CA LEU A 128 7.00 4.83 5.35
C LEU A 128 7.12 6.35 5.56
N SER A 129 8.09 6.78 6.37
CA SER A 129 8.29 8.19 6.74
C SER A 129 8.47 9.09 5.50
N LYS A 130 7.41 9.81 5.12
CA LYS A 130 7.36 10.70 3.93
C LYS A 130 8.57 11.64 3.85
N GLY A 131 8.96 12.26 4.98
CA GLY A 131 10.10 13.16 5.06
C GLY A 131 11.49 12.54 4.80
N ARG A 132 11.64 11.21 4.80
CA ARG A 132 12.92 10.51 4.52
C ARG A 132 13.00 9.88 3.13
N MET A 133 11.87 9.54 2.52
CA MET A 133 11.85 8.89 1.19
C MET A 133 11.14 9.70 0.09
N GLY A 134 10.40 10.76 0.46
CA GLY A 134 9.48 11.48 -0.41
C GLY A 134 8.09 10.83 -0.41
N GLU A 135 7.05 11.64 -0.42
CA GLU A 135 5.65 11.18 -0.33
C GLU A 135 5.26 10.21 -1.46
N THR A 136 5.60 10.55 -2.71
CA THR A 136 5.39 9.71 -3.90
C THR A 136 5.97 8.29 -3.72
N ASN A 137 7.15 8.19 -3.10
CA ASN A 137 7.84 6.92 -2.89
C ASN A 137 7.27 6.14 -1.69
N ALA A 138 6.87 6.86 -0.63
CA ALA A 138 6.19 6.27 0.53
C ALA A 138 4.83 5.66 0.14
N SER A 139 4.02 6.42 -0.61
CA SER A 139 2.75 5.97 -1.17
C SER A 139 2.94 4.73 -2.05
N LEU A 140 3.83 4.79 -3.05
CA LEU A 140 4.06 3.68 -3.98
C LEU A 140 4.54 2.40 -3.28
N LEU A 141 5.55 2.52 -2.40
CA LEU A 141 6.05 1.37 -1.64
C LEU A 141 4.97 0.82 -0.69
N GLY A 142 4.15 1.69 -0.11
CA GLY A 142 3.00 1.33 0.71
C GLY A 142 1.94 0.54 -0.06
N SER A 143 1.44 1.07 -1.18
CA SER A 143 0.48 0.37 -2.04
C SER A 143 1.01 -0.98 -2.53
N MET A 144 2.29 -1.05 -2.96
CA MET A 144 2.95 -2.31 -3.32
C MET A 144 2.97 -3.30 -2.16
N LEU A 145 3.27 -2.85 -0.94
CA LEU A 145 3.30 -3.69 0.25
C LEU A 145 1.91 -4.20 0.63
N VAL A 146 0.86 -3.36 0.55
CA VAL A 146 -0.50 -3.82 0.87
C VAL A 146 -0.98 -4.87 -0.13
N VAL A 147 -0.76 -4.64 -1.43
CA VAL A 147 -1.04 -5.64 -2.49
C VAL A 147 -0.26 -6.94 -2.21
N LYS A 148 1.00 -6.87 -1.77
CA LYS A 148 1.80 -8.06 -1.42
C LYS A 148 1.28 -8.77 -0.15
N ILE A 149 0.80 -8.04 0.86
CA ILE A 149 0.17 -8.59 2.08
C ILE A 149 -1.16 -9.25 1.74
N TYR A 150 -1.99 -8.62 0.90
CA TYR A 150 -3.25 -9.19 0.46
C TYR A 150 -3.05 -10.47 -0.37
N LEU A 151 -2.13 -10.47 -1.34
CA LEU A 151 -1.81 -11.68 -2.11
C LEU A 151 -1.22 -12.79 -1.22
N ALA A 152 -0.43 -12.44 -0.19
CA ALA A 152 0.01 -13.40 0.82
C ALA A 152 -1.18 -13.96 1.64
N ALA A 153 -2.21 -13.16 1.93
CA ALA A 153 -3.46 -13.65 2.51
C ALA A 153 -4.21 -14.59 1.54
N MET A 154 -4.44 -14.16 0.29
CA MET A 154 -5.18 -14.92 -0.73
C MET A 154 -4.58 -16.31 -0.98
N SER A 155 -3.26 -16.47 -0.90
CA SER A 155 -2.58 -17.79 -1.01
C SER A 155 -3.00 -18.81 0.06
N ARG A 156 -3.77 -18.41 1.08
CA ARG A 156 -4.43 -19.32 2.02
C ARG A 156 -5.66 -20.02 1.41
N ALA A 157 -6.03 -19.70 0.16
CA ALA A 157 -7.07 -20.42 -0.60
C ALA A 157 -6.70 -21.90 -0.83
N ASP A 158 -5.41 -22.19 -1.01
CA ASP A 158 -4.90 -23.53 -1.34
C ASP A 158 -4.74 -24.43 -0.09
N GLU A 159 -5.03 -23.90 1.10
CA GLU A 159 -4.89 -24.63 2.37
C GLU A 159 -6.05 -25.61 2.61
N PRO A 160 -5.78 -26.89 2.96
CA PRO A 160 -6.83 -27.83 3.34
C PRO A 160 -7.71 -27.28 4.47
N PRO A 161 -9.05 -27.47 4.47
CA PRO A 161 -9.95 -26.83 5.43
C PRO A 161 -9.57 -27.02 6.90
N LEU A 162 -9.05 -28.19 7.27
CA LEU A 162 -8.53 -28.48 8.62
C LEU A 162 -7.32 -27.62 8.99
N ARG A 163 -6.41 -27.37 8.05
CA ARG A 163 -5.24 -26.51 8.26
C ARG A 163 -5.63 -25.04 8.24
N MET A 164 -6.48 -24.64 7.30
CA MET A 164 -7.02 -23.28 7.24
C MET A 164 -7.77 -22.91 8.53
N ALA A 165 -8.50 -23.85 9.15
CA ALA A 165 -9.12 -23.66 10.47
C ALA A 165 -8.10 -23.33 11.58
N GLN A 166 -6.90 -23.92 11.55
CA GLN A 166 -5.82 -23.69 12.53
C GLN A 166 -5.02 -22.40 12.31
N LEU A 167 -4.93 -21.87 11.08
CA LEU A 167 -4.08 -20.71 10.78
C LEU A 167 -4.46 -19.46 11.60
N PRO A 168 -3.49 -18.63 12.04
CA PRO A 168 -3.77 -17.43 12.81
C PRO A 168 -4.45 -16.34 11.97
N ARG A 169 -5.22 -15.48 12.65
CA ARG A 169 -5.59 -14.17 12.08
C ARG A 169 -4.36 -13.29 12.02
N CYS A 170 -4.12 -12.67 10.87
CA CYS A 170 -3.15 -11.59 10.74
C CYS A 170 -3.90 -10.26 10.90
N TYR A 171 -3.42 -9.42 11.81
CA TYR A 171 -3.95 -8.07 12.02
C TYR A 171 -3.05 -7.09 11.26
N PHE A 172 -3.65 -6.30 10.37
CA PHE A 172 -2.93 -5.38 9.50
C PHE A 172 -3.42 -3.94 9.72
N TYR A 173 -2.56 -3.14 10.34
CA TYR A 173 -2.81 -1.76 10.72
C TYR A 173 -2.26 -0.80 9.66
N VAL A 174 -3.06 0.17 9.22
CA VAL A 174 -2.65 1.23 8.30
C VAL A 174 -3.06 2.58 8.90
N ASP A 175 -2.04 3.37 9.26
CA ASP A 175 -2.17 4.64 10.00
C ASP A 175 -2.63 5.82 9.11
N GLU A 176 -2.21 5.79 7.84
CA GLU A 176 -2.53 6.77 6.81
C GLU A 176 -3.14 6.04 5.60
N PHE A 177 -4.31 5.42 5.79
CA PHE A 177 -4.99 4.60 4.78
C PHE A 177 -4.96 5.28 3.41
N GLN A 178 -5.57 6.45 3.35
CA GLN A 178 -5.83 7.29 2.19
C GLN A 178 -4.57 7.67 1.41
N SER A 179 -3.37 7.51 1.98
CA SER A 179 -2.10 7.69 1.26
C SER A 179 -1.65 6.46 0.45
N MET A 180 -2.15 5.26 0.78
CA MET A 180 -1.68 3.95 0.27
C MET A 180 -2.71 3.18 -0.55
N MET A 181 -3.95 3.67 -0.67
CA MET A 181 -5.08 2.95 -1.29
C MET A 181 -4.95 2.87 -2.83
N ASN A 182 -5.89 2.21 -3.49
CA ASN A 182 -6.15 2.24 -4.93
C ASN A 182 -7.46 1.48 -5.20
N GLU A 183 -7.96 1.51 -6.45
CA GLU A 183 -9.17 0.79 -6.90
C GLU A 183 -9.27 -0.66 -6.38
N ALA A 184 -8.16 -1.42 -6.36
CA ALA A 184 -8.16 -2.82 -5.92
C ALA A 184 -8.28 -3.02 -4.40
N PHE A 185 -8.24 -1.95 -3.57
CA PHE A 185 -8.50 -2.07 -2.13
C PHE A 185 -9.96 -2.37 -1.80
N ALA A 186 -10.92 -2.04 -2.67
CA ALA A 186 -12.32 -2.41 -2.48
C ALA A 186 -12.48 -3.95 -2.40
N ASP A 187 -11.73 -4.67 -3.22
CA ASP A 187 -11.64 -6.14 -3.19
C ASP A 187 -10.98 -6.62 -1.88
N ILE A 188 -9.89 -5.95 -1.43
CA ILE A 188 -9.19 -6.30 -0.18
C ILE A 188 -10.14 -6.21 1.02
N LEU A 189 -10.91 -5.13 1.11
CA LEU A 189 -11.89 -4.92 2.18
C LEU A 189 -12.94 -6.03 2.18
N SER A 190 -13.51 -6.32 1.01
CA SER A 190 -14.59 -7.30 0.83
C SER A 190 -14.14 -8.77 1.02
N GLU A 191 -12.93 -9.12 0.58
CA GLU A 191 -12.46 -10.52 0.54
C GLU A 191 -11.51 -10.95 1.66
N SER A 192 -10.81 -10.02 2.33
CA SER A 192 -9.78 -10.34 3.34
C SER A 192 -10.23 -11.31 4.44
N ARG A 193 -11.51 -11.23 4.85
CA ARG A 193 -12.09 -12.01 5.95
C ARG A 193 -11.99 -13.52 5.75
N LYS A 194 -12.25 -14.04 4.54
CA LYS A 194 -12.13 -15.49 4.23
C LYS A 194 -10.69 -15.99 4.36
N TYR A 195 -9.70 -15.12 4.17
CA TYR A 195 -8.28 -15.42 4.26
C TYR A 195 -7.66 -15.18 5.64
N LYS A 196 -8.49 -14.89 6.65
CA LYS A 196 -8.06 -14.55 8.02
C LYS A 196 -7.09 -13.36 8.07
N LEU A 197 -7.22 -12.41 7.13
CA LEU A 197 -6.65 -11.07 7.24
C LEU A 197 -7.72 -10.17 7.88
N ALA A 198 -7.35 -9.44 8.92
CA ALA A 198 -8.19 -8.46 9.59
C ALA A 198 -7.52 -7.09 9.47
N LEU A 199 -8.22 -6.11 8.91
CA LEU A 199 -7.68 -4.77 8.69
C LEU A 199 -8.12 -3.83 9.82
N THR A 200 -7.27 -2.85 10.14
CA THR A 200 -7.59 -1.74 11.02
C THR A 200 -6.97 -0.49 10.40
N LEU A 201 -7.80 0.52 10.15
CA LEU A 201 -7.56 1.49 9.09
C LEU A 201 -7.90 2.87 9.63
N ALA A 202 -6.89 3.71 9.81
CA ALA A 202 -7.04 5.10 10.18
C ALA A 202 -6.97 5.99 8.94
N ASN A 203 -7.76 7.05 8.95
CA ASN A 203 -7.86 8.07 7.91
C ASN A 203 -8.17 9.41 8.60
N GLN A 204 -7.74 10.52 8.00
CA GLN A 204 -7.93 11.86 8.55
C GLN A 204 -9.21 12.55 8.07
N TYR A 205 -9.61 12.33 6.82
CA TYR A 205 -10.75 13.03 6.17
C TYR A 205 -11.43 12.11 5.16
N ILE A 206 -12.76 12.05 5.13
CA ILE A 206 -13.53 11.13 4.26
C ILE A 206 -13.39 11.54 2.78
N GLU A 207 -13.20 12.83 2.48
CA GLU A 207 -12.98 13.31 1.10
C GLU A 207 -11.68 12.82 0.45
N GLN A 208 -10.69 12.37 1.22
CA GLN A 208 -9.41 11.89 0.70
C GLN A 208 -9.48 10.45 0.13
N MET A 209 -10.66 9.82 0.21
CA MET A 209 -10.94 8.48 -0.32
C MET A 209 -11.70 8.55 -1.65
N GLU A 210 -11.24 7.77 -2.63
CA GLU A 210 -11.95 7.54 -3.89
C GLU A 210 -13.36 6.98 -3.60
N GLU A 211 -14.39 7.39 -4.35
CA GLU A 211 -15.81 7.12 -4.04
C GLU A 211 -16.13 5.61 -3.91
N ASN A 212 -15.70 4.81 -4.88
CA ASN A 212 -15.75 3.35 -4.83
C ASN A 212 -15.07 2.74 -3.59
N VAL A 213 -13.98 3.35 -3.12
CA VAL A 213 -13.23 2.91 -1.94
C VAL A 213 -13.94 3.33 -0.64
N ARG A 214 -14.58 4.50 -0.64
CA ARG A 214 -15.44 5.00 0.45
C ARG A 214 -16.67 4.11 0.65
N ASP A 215 -17.36 3.79 -0.43
CA ASP A 215 -18.54 2.92 -0.39
C ASP A 215 -18.16 1.50 0.04
N ALA A 216 -17.03 0.99 -0.45
CA ALA A 216 -16.48 -0.30 -0.02
C ALA A 216 -16.01 -0.32 1.45
N VAL A 217 -15.61 0.81 2.03
CA VAL A 217 -15.36 0.93 3.47
C VAL A 217 -16.69 0.88 4.23
N PHE A 218 -17.59 1.84 4.02
CA PHE A 218 -18.83 1.95 4.81
C PHE A 218 -19.75 0.73 4.65
N GLY A 219 -19.73 0.06 3.50
CA GLY A 219 -20.48 -1.19 3.28
C GLY A 219 -19.88 -2.45 3.92
N ASN A 220 -18.60 -2.47 4.32
CA ASN A 220 -17.92 -3.67 4.83
C ASN A 220 -17.33 -3.54 6.25
N ILE A 221 -17.14 -2.33 6.79
CA ILE A 221 -16.62 -2.18 8.16
C ILE A 221 -17.68 -2.61 9.18
N GLY A 222 -17.33 -3.57 10.03
CA GLY A 222 -18.19 -3.97 11.15
C GLY A 222 -18.05 -3.09 12.39
N THR A 223 -16.92 -2.39 12.50
CA THR A 223 -16.59 -1.52 13.64
C THR A 223 -16.07 -0.20 13.10
N LEU A 224 -16.70 0.90 13.50
CA LEU A 224 -16.28 2.26 13.19
C LEU A 224 -15.98 2.99 14.51
N ILE A 225 -14.83 3.66 14.57
CA ILE A 225 -14.41 4.47 15.72
C ILE A 225 -14.15 5.88 15.19
N VAL A 226 -14.86 6.85 15.75
CA VAL A 226 -14.79 8.26 15.36
C VAL A 226 -14.21 9.08 16.51
N PHE A 227 -13.10 9.73 16.22
CA PHE A 227 -12.54 10.83 17.00
C PHE A 227 -13.17 12.15 16.53
N ARG A 228 -12.79 13.28 17.13
CA ARG A 228 -13.24 14.59 16.67
C ARG A 228 -12.99 14.81 15.17
N VAL A 229 -14.04 15.13 14.43
CA VAL A 229 -14.03 15.39 12.97
C VAL A 229 -14.39 16.83 12.61
N GLY A 230 -14.26 17.20 11.34
CA GLY A 230 -14.83 18.44 10.79
C GLY A 230 -16.33 18.31 10.47
N PRO A 231 -17.05 19.41 10.23
CA PRO A 231 -18.50 19.38 9.98
C PRO A 231 -18.88 18.58 8.73
N PHE A 232 -18.13 18.68 7.63
CA PHE A 232 -18.40 17.92 6.39
C PHE A 232 -18.27 16.41 6.58
N ASP A 233 -17.29 15.96 7.37
CA ASP A 233 -17.17 14.53 7.73
C ASP A 233 -18.30 14.11 8.68
N ALA A 234 -18.74 15.00 9.59
CA ALA A 234 -19.84 14.75 10.52
C ALA A 234 -21.20 14.60 9.83
N GLU A 235 -21.48 15.40 8.78
CA GLU A 235 -22.67 15.25 7.91
C GLU A 235 -22.71 13.86 7.25
N VAL A 236 -21.58 13.35 6.77
CA VAL A 236 -21.51 11.99 6.20
C VAL A 236 -21.71 10.93 7.28
N LEU A 237 -21.12 11.12 8.46
CA LEU A 237 -21.17 10.18 9.59
C LEU A 237 -22.54 10.14 10.31
N GLU A 238 -23.36 11.18 10.21
CA GLU A 238 -24.74 11.22 10.74
C GLU A 238 -25.52 9.95 10.37
N THR A 239 -25.38 9.50 9.12
CA THR A 239 -26.00 8.28 8.56
C THR A 239 -25.68 6.98 9.32
N VAL A 240 -24.64 6.96 10.17
CA VAL A 240 -24.19 5.82 10.98
C VAL A 240 -24.44 6.05 12.48
N PHE A 241 -24.57 7.30 12.92
CA PHE A 241 -24.67 7.67 14.34
C PHE A 241 -26.09 8.15 14.78
N ASP A 242 -26.97 8.47 13.83
CA ASP A 242 -28.40 8.72 14.08
C ASP A 242 -29.10 7.50 14.75
N PRO A 243 -30.10 7.72 15.63
CA PRO A 243 -30.52 8.97 16.26
C PRO A 243 -29.83 9.15 17.63
N THR A 244 -28.56 8.72 17.75
CA THR A 244 -27.87 8.61 19.05
C THR A 244 -26.93 9.79 19.31
N PHE A 245 -26.32 10.33 18.26
CA PHE A 245 -25.45 11.52 18.29
C PHE A 245 -25.70 12.37 17.04
N THR A 246 -25.59 13.70 17.15
CA THR A 246 -25.76 14.63 16.02
C THR A 246 -24.41 15.02 15.39
N PRO A 247 -24.39 15.71 14.24
CA PRO A 247 -23.16 16.27 13.67
C PRO A 247 -22.40 17.20 14.63
N GLU A 248 -23.12 17.95 15.47
CA GLU A 248 -22.53 18.84 16.48
C GLU A 248 -21.77 18.07 17.56
N ASP A 249 -22.29 16.92 18.02
CA ASP A 249 -21.61 16.04 18.98
C ASP A 249 -20.26 15.57 18.40
N LEU A 250 -20.26 15.10 17.15
CA LEU A 250 -19.09 14.59 16.42
C LEU A 250 -17.99 15.66 16.25
N VAL A 251 -18.38 16.91 16.03
CA VAL A 251 -17.47 18.09 15.97
C VAL A 251 -17.07 18.58 17.37
N GLY A 252 -17.87 18.29 18.40
CA GLY A 252 -17.66 18.67 19.80
C GLY A 252 -16.67 17.80 20.59
N LEU A 253 -16.41 16.56 20.16
CA LEU A 253 -15.55 15.58 20.84
C LEU A 253 -14.21 16.16 21.35
N GLY A 254 -13.92 15.93 22.63
CA GLY A 254 -12.65 16.31 23.26
C GLY A 254 -11.50 15.34 22.97
N ILE A 255 -10.26 15.76 23.29
CA ILE A 255 -9.09 14.87 23.19
C ILE A 255 -9.30 13.66 24.10
N GLY A 256 -9.19 12.46 23.53
CA GLY A 256 -9.37 11.18 24.22
C GLY A 256 -10.81 10.68 24.28
N GLN A 257 -11.79 11.45 23.79
CA GLN A 257 -13.18 11.02 23.67
C GLN A 257 -13.46 10.49 22.26
N ILE A 258 -14.29 9.46 22.16
CA ILE A 258 -14.68 8.81 20.91
C ILE A 258 -16.16 8.41 20.91
N TYR A 259 -16.77 8.38 19.73
CA TYR A 259 -18.01 7.65 19.46
C TYR A 259 -17.70 6.43 18.59
N LEU A 260 -18.40 5.32 18.81
CA LEU A 260 -18.15 4.09 18.07
C LEU A 260 -19.37 3.19 17.90
N THR A 261 -19.31 2.35 16.87
CA THR A 261 -20.14 1.16 16.67
C THR A 261 -19.25 -0.08 16.66
N LEU A 262 -19.72 -1.20 17.22
CA LEU A 262 -18.97 -2.46 17.32
C LEU A 262 -19.69 -3.62 16.64
N MET A 263 -18.94 -4.46 15.93
CA MET A 263 -19.41 -5.78 15.49
C MET A 263 -19.26 -6.82 16.61
N ILE A 264 -20.33 -7.05 17.37
CA ILE A 264 -20.36 -8.01 18.48
C ILE A 264 -21.05 -9.29 18.01
N ASP A 265 -20.33 -10.41 17.99
CA ASP A 265 -20.80 -11.74 17.55
C ASP A 265 -21.46 -11.80 16.14
N GLY A 266 -21.20 -10.80 15.29
CA GLY A 266 -21.80 -10.69 13.95
C GLY A 266 -23.03 -9.77 13.88
N VAL A 267 -23.34 -9.05 14.96
CA VAL A 267 -24.39 -8.02 15.02
C VAL A 267 -23.74 -6.67 15.31
N GLY A 268 -24.15 -5.62 14.59
CA GLY A 268 -23.73 -4.25 14.89
C GLY A 268 -24.38 -3.74 16.19
N SER A 269 -23.59 -3.15 17.07
CA SER A 269 -24.11 -2.42 18.23
C SER A 269 -24.85 -1.16 17.78
N ARG A 270 -25.70 -0.61 18.67
CA ARG A 270 -26.03 0.83 18.58
C ARG A 270 -24.76 1.66 18.74
N PRO A 271 -24.72 2.90 18.24
CA PRO A 271 -23.66 3.84 18.58
C PRO A 271 -23.58 4.06 20.10
N PHE A 272 -22.38 4.30 20.62
CA PHE A 272 -22.16 4.71 22.01
C PHE A 272 -20.87 5.51 22.16
N SER A 273 -20.67 6.13 23.32
CA SER A 273 -19.49 6.92 23.67
C SER A 273 -18.50 6.15 24.55
N ALA A 274 -17.22 6.45 24.39
CA ALA A 274 -16.15 5.90 25.23
C ALA A 274 -14.97 6.89 25.34
N GLU A 275 -14.01 6.57 26.21
CA GLU A 275 -12.70 7.22 26.22
C GLU A 275 -11.61 6.25 25.77
N THR A 276 -10.57 6.77 25.13
CA THR A 276 -9.37 6.03 24.75
C THR A 276 -8.51 5.74 25.98
N ILE A 277 -7.84 4.59 26.01
CA ILE A 277 -6.81 4.30 27.03
C ILE A 277 -5.73 5.40 27.09
N PRO A 278 -5.11 5.65 28.26
CA PRO A 278 -3.99 6.60 28.36
C PRO A 278 -2.78 6.10 27.54
N PRO A 279 -1.81 6.98 27.22
CA PRO A 279 -0.61 6.59 26.48
C PRO A 279 0.14 5.47 27.22
N ILE A 280 0.55 4.42 26.49
CA ILE A 280 1.31 3.31 27.05
C ILE A 280 2.64 3.84 27.60
N ASP A 281 2.90 3.59 28.89
CA ASP A 281 4.14 3.99 29.53
C ASP A 281 5.34 3.19 29.03
N GLN A 282 6.52 3.83 29.05
CA GLN A 282 7.74 3.19 28.59
C GLN A 282 8.23 2.18 29.64
N PRO A 283 8.56 0.94 29.26
CA PRO A 283 9.10 -0.03 30.20
C PRO A 283 10.49 0.42 30.70
N SER A 284 10.81 0.10 31.95
CA SER A 284 12.10 0.43 32.57
C SER A 284 13.31 -0.22 31.88
N ILE A 285 13.09 -1.29 31.11
CA ILE A 285 14.08 -1.99 30.29
C ILE A 285 13.53 -2.07 28.86
N SER A 286 14.35 -1.75 27.86
CA SER A 286 13.94 -1.67 26.46
C SER A 286 14.88 -2.42 25.53
N TYR A 287 14.47 -3.62 25.09
CA TYR A 287 15.19 -4.46 24.12
C TYR A 287 15.11 -3.96 22.67
N ARG A 288 14.88 -2.66 22.47
CA ARG A 288 14.63 -2.05 21.16
C ARG A 288 15.78 -2.31 20.19
N ASP A 289 17.00 -2.13 20.65
CA ASP A 289 18.17 -2.14 19.78
C ASP A 289 18.65 -3.57 19.51
N ASP A 290 18.52 -4.49 20.46
CA ASP A 290 18.72 -5.94 20.27
C ASP A 290 17.76 -6.50 19.21
N VAL A 291 16.47 -6.10 19.27
CA VAL A 291 15.46 -6.49 18.28
C VAL A 291 15.78 -5.93 16.90
N ILE A 292 16.30 -4.69 16.81
CA ILE A 292 16.73 -4.08 15.55
C ILE A 292 17.98 -4.80 14.99
N GLU A 293 18.95 -5.16 15.82
CA GLU A 293 20.16 -5.84 15.39
C GLU A 293 19.88 -7.28 14.93
N ASN A 294 19.16 -8.07 15.75
CA ASN A 294 18.75 -9.42 15.41
C ASN A 294 17.90 -9.47 14.13
N SER A 295 16.97 -8.52 13.97
CA SER A 295 16.17 -8.38 12.74
C SER A 295 17.02 -8.05 11.51
N ARG A 296 18.06 -7.20 11.65
CA ARG A 296 19.02 -6.93 10.57
C ARG A 296 19.86 -8.17 10.24
N ALA A 297 20.34 -8.90 11.24
CA ALA A 297 21.14 -10.11 11.05
C ALA A 297 20.36 -11.22 10.33
N GLN A 298 19.05 -11.36 10.60
CA GLN A 298 18.20 -12.37 9.96
C GLN A 298 17.65 -11.95 8.58
N TYR A 299 17.24 -10.69 8.40
CA TYR A 299 16.41 -10.28 7.25
C TYR A 299 16.98 -9.13 6.41
N ALA A 300 18.07 -8.47 6.80
CA ALA A 300 18.70 -7.42 6.00
C ALA A 300 19.89 -7.97 5.17
N ARG A 301 20.42 -7.11 4.29
CA ARG A 301 21.69 -7.33 3.58
C ARG A 301 22.55 -6.07 3.64
N PRO A 302 23.89 -6.18 3.67
CA PRO A 302 24.76 -5.01 3.67
C PRO A 302 24.50 -4.10 2.47
N ARG A 303 24.25 -2.81 2.72
CA ARG A 303 23.89 -1.83 1.70
C ARG A 303 24.89 -1.81 0.53
N ALA A 304 26.18 -1.89 0.82
CA ALA A 304 27.25 -1.88 -0.18
C ALA A 304 27.17 -3.07 -1.15
N GLU A 305 26.76 -4.26 -0.71
CA GLU A 305 26.54 -5.40 -1.60
C GLU A 305 25.40 -5.14 -2.57
N ILE A 306 24.30 -4.53 -2.10
CA ILE A 306 23.13 -4.25 -2.93
C ILE A 306 23.47 -3.19 -3.97
N GLU A 307 24.15 -2.11 -3.56
CA GLU A 307 24.57 -1.04 -4.47
C GLU A 307 25.60 -1.55 -5.48
N ALA A 308 26.56 -2.39 -5.07
CA ALA A 308 27.50 -3.04 -5.99
C ALA A 308 26.81 -4.03 -6.95
N ALA A 309 25.82 -4.81 -6.49
CA ALA A 309 25.09 -5.75 -7.34
C ALA A 309 24.18 -5.04 -8.36
N VAL A 310 23.53 -3.94 -7.95
CA VAL A 310 22.72 -3.08 -8.84
C VAL A 310 23.64 -2.38 -9.85
N GLN A 311 24.76 -1.81 -9.41
CA GLN A 311 25.73 -1.18 -10.30
C GLN A 311 26.31 -2.20 -11.30
N LYS A 312 26.71 -3.39 -10.83
CA LYS A 312 27.20 -4.48 -11.68
C LYS A 312 26.18 -4.88 -12.76
N ARG A 313 24.91 -5.06 -12.40
CA ARG A 313 23.81 -5.32 -13.34
C ARG A 313 23.62 -4.20 -14.39
N GLN A 314 24.02 -2.97 -14.06
CA GLN A 314 23.98 -1.82 -14.97
C GLN A 314 25.26 -1.66 -15.80
N THR A 315 26.44 -2.09 -15.31
CA THR A 315 27.75 -1.88 -15.96
C THR A 315 28.28 -3.07 -16.75
N GLU A 316 27.89 -4.31 -16.42
CA GLU A 316 28.09 -5.48 -17.31
C GLU A 316 27.29 -5.35 -18.62
N PHE A 317 26.45 -4.31 -18.72
CA PHE A 317 25.48 -4.09 -19.79
C PHE A 317 25.91 -3.06 -20.83
N VAL A 318 27.16 -3.17 -21.30
CA VAL A 318 27.62 -2.44 -22.48
C VAL A 318 26.83 -2.94 -23.70
N GLN A 319 26.24 -2.04 -24.49
CA GLN A 319 25.61 -2.44 -25.76
C GLN A 319 26.67 -3.09 -26.67
N PRO A 320 26.38 -4.22 -27.35
CA PRO A 320 27.31 -4.77 -28.32
C PRO A 320 27.68 -3.68 -29.34
N PRO A 321 28.97 -3.45 -29.62
CA PRO A 321 29.39 -2.31 -30.43
C PRO A 321 28.70 -2.38 -31.79
N LYS A 322 28.10 -1.26 -32.21
CA LYS A 322 27.39 -1.16 -33.50
C LYS A 322 28.24 -1.79 -34.59
N GLN A 323 27.81 -2.93 -35.12
CA GLN A 323 28.49 -3.58 -36.23
C GLN A 323 28.58 -2.55 -37.36
N LYS A 324 29.80 -2.16 -37.72
CA LYS A 324 30.04 -1.30 -38.88
C LYS A 324 29.51 -2.09 -40.07
N ALA A 325 28.41 -1.62 -40.67
CA ALA A 325 27.84 -2.25 -41.85
C ALA A 325 28.96 -2.45 -42.89
N PRO A 326 29.07 -3.64 -43.51
CA PRO A 326 30.17 -3.93 -44.43
C PRO A 326 30.17 -2.86 -45.53
N ARG A 327 31.29 -2.14 -45.61
CA ARG A 327 31.47 -1.06 -46.58
C ARG A 327 31.42 -1.70 -47.96
N LYS A 328 30.30 -1.53 -48.69
CA LYS A 328 30.17 -2.06 -50.06
C LYS A 328 31.29 -1.49 -50.91
N GLU A 329 32.26 -2.32 -51.25
CA GLU A 329 33.24 -2.01 -52.27
C GLU A 329 32.51 -1.99 -53.61
N TYR A 330 32.19 -0.78 -54.08
CA TYR A 330 31.81 -0.58 -55.47
C TYR A 330 33.06 -0.84 -56.32
N GLY A 331 33.15 -2.05 -56.86
CA GLY A 331 34.22 -2.43 -57.77
C GLY A 331 34.31 -1.45 -58.93
N SER A 332 35.46 -0.77 -59.05
CA SER A 332 35.69 0.26 -60.05
C SER A 332 35.93 -0.34 -61.43
N SER A 333 34.85 -0.81 -62.08
CA SER A 333 34.88 -1.25 -63.47
C SER A 333 35.02 -0.04 -64.38
N ALA A 334 36.26 0.43 -64.57
CA ALA A 334 36.59 1.56 -65.42
C ALA A 334 36.25 1.24 -66.89
N ASN A 335 35.29 1.99 -67.46
CA ASN A 335 34.92 1.85 -68.87
C ASN A 335 35.02 3.23 -69.56
N SER A 336 36.18 3.46 -70.17
CA SER A 336 36.59 4.74 -70.73
C SER A 336 35.80 5.12 -71.98
N ARG A 337 35.28 6.36 -72.04
CA ARG A 337 34.86 6.99 -73.31
C ARG A 337 35.39 8.43 -73.40
N PRO A 338 35.74 8.95 -74.60
CA PRO A 338 36.63 10.10 -74.72
C PRO A 338 35.92 11.46 -74.61
N PHE A 339 36.70 12.51 -74.37
CA PHE A 339 36.23 13.90 -74.34
C PHE A 339 35.70 14.37 -75.71
N GLY A 340 34.46 14.88 -75.73
CA GLY A 340 33.93 15.71 -76.82
C GLY A 340 33.97 17.18 -76.41
N ASN A 341 34.83 17.96 -77.04
CA ASN A 341 35.07 19.38 -76.69
C ASN A 341 34.04 20.28 -77.39
N ASN A 342 33.39 21.21 -76.68
CA ASN A 342 32.76 22.36 -77.35
C ASN A 342 32.65 23.59 -76.42
N ARG A 343 32.91 24.78 -76.97
CA ARG A 343 32.93 26.07 -76.25
C ARG A 343 31.93 27.05 -76.87
N ARG A 344 31.12 27.70 -76.03
CA ARG A 344 30.47 29.02 -76.20
C ARG A 344 30.12 29.48 -74.77
N ALA A 345 30.57 30.60 -74.20
CA ALA A 345 30.77 31.97 -74.69
C ALA A 345 29.44 32.74 -74.84
N GLY A 346 29.23 33.74 -73.99
CA GLY A 346 28.01 34.56 -73.91
C GLY A 346 27.88 35.27 -72.55
N ASP A 347 27.88 36.59 -72.62
CA ASP A 347 27.59 37.65 -71.63
C ASP A 347 26.42 37.38 -70.64
N SER A 348 26.38 37.89 -69.40
CA SER A 348 26.64 39.23 -68.80
C SER A 348 25.38 40.11 -68.68
N GLN A 349 25.22 40.78 -67.52
CA GLN A 349 24.06 41.59 -67.07
C GLN A 349 22.72 40.80 -66.90
N GLY A 350 21.81 41.12 -65.96
CA GLY A 350 21.89 42.00 -64.80
C GLY A 350 20.85 43.13 -64.76
N ASN A 351 19.69 42.94 -64.12
CA ASN A 351 18.88 44.04 -63.58
C ASN A 351 17.91 43.59 -62.46
N ASN A 352 17.45 44.54 -61.64
CA ASN A 352 16.37 44.39 -60.66
C ASN A 352 14.99 44.65 -61.28
N ASN A 353 13.92 44.25 -60.59
CA ASN A 353 12.83 45.17 -60.19
C ASN A 353 11.86 44.56 -59.17
N ASN A 354 11.24 45.42 -58.36
CA ASN A 354 10.22 45.07 -57.37
C ASN A 354 8.80 45.25 -57.95
N SER A 355 7.83 44.51 -57.43
CA SER A 355 6.49 45.04 -57.15
C SER A 355 5.71 44.20 -56.12
N GLU A 356 4.98 44.89 -55.24
CA GLU A 356 4.00 44.32 -54.32
C GLU A 356 2.58 44.46 -54.92
N MET A 357 1.66 43.55 -54.59
CA MET A 357 0.32 43.86 -54.02
C MET A 357 -0.56 42.60 -53.84
N ALA A 358 -1.68 42.74 -53.13
CA ALA A 358 -2.66 41.69 -52.79
C ALA A 358 -4.09 42.22 -53.07
N PRO A 359 -5.20 41.79 -52.40
CA PRO A 359 -5.67 40.46 -51.99
C PRO A 359 -7.16 40.16 -52.34
N ARG A 360 -7.57 38.86 -52.29
CA ARG A 360 -8.96 38.35 -52.06
C ARG A 360 -10.07 38.70 -53.09
N PRO A 361 -11.17 37.90 -53.12
CA PRO A 361 -12.40 38.24 -52.37
C PRO A 361 -13.01 37.04 -51.60
N ALA A 362 -14.17 37.24 -50.94
CA ALA A 362 -14.94 36.19 -50.25
C ALA A 362 -16.45 36.57 -50.11
N ARG A 363 -17.35 35.58 -50.05
CA ARG A 363 -18.80 35.59 -49.65
C ARG A 363 -19.42 34.20 -49.91
N SER A 364 -20.51 33.72 -49.31
CA SER A 364 -21.17 34.00 -48.01
C SER A 364 -22.39 33.07 -47.79
N ASN A 365 -22.68 32.72 -46.53
CA ASN A 365 -23.99 32.35 -45.94
C ASN A 365 -24.85 31.21 -46.54
N PHE A 366 -25.30 30.29 -45.66
CA PHE A 366 -26.73 29.91 -45.52
C PHE A 366 -27.01 29.46 -44.07
N ALA A 367 -28.29 29.29 -43.68
CA ALA A 367 -28.75 29.34 -42.28
C ALA A 367 -29.32 28.02 -41.71
N ARG A 368 -29.62 28.03 -40.40
CA ARG A 368 -30.28 26.92 -39.65
C ARG A 368 -31.76 26.74 -40.05
N PRO A 369 -32.38 25.62 -39.63
CA PRO A 369 -33.42 25.75 -38.60
C PRO A 369 -33.23 24.83 -37.38
N ASN A 370 -33.95 25.13 -36.28
CA ASN A 370 -34.12 24.23 -35.14
C ASN A 370 -35.35 23.33 -35.34
N SER A 371 -35.36 22.12 -34.77
CA SER A 371 -36.44 21.58 -33.88
C SER A 371 -36.38 20.06 -33.75
N ALA A 372 -36.50 19.57 -32.50
CA ALA A 372 -37.10 18.29 -32.08
C ALA A 372 -36.67 18.00 -30.63
N GLU A 373 -37.60 18.09 -29.68
CA GLU A 373 -37.44 17.45 -28.38
C GLU A 373 -37.71 15.95 -28.53
N VAL A 374 -37.01 15.10 -27.78
CA VAL A 374 -37.37 13.68 -27.62
C VAL A 374 -37.56 13.41 -26.13
N THR A 375 -38.81 13.20 -25.73
CA THR A 375 -39.24 13.00 -24.36
C THR A 375 -39.07 11.55 -23.89
N ASN A 376 -38.86 11.37 -22.59
CA ASN A 376 -38.88 10.05 -21.95
C ASN A 376 -40.26 9.38 -22.11
N GLN A 377 -40.29 8.15 -22.59
CA GLN A 377 -41.38 7.20 -22.32
C GLN A 377 -40.81 5.80 -22.04
N SER A 378 -40.65 5.48 -20.75
CA SER A 378 -40.39 4.11 -20.28
C SER A 378 -41.67 3.60 -19.61
N ALA A 379 -42.33 2.61 -20.22
CA ALA A 379 -43.54 2.02 -19.66
C ALA A 379 -43.20 1.14 -18.43
N PRO A 380 -43.99 1.17 -17.34
CA PRO A 380 -43.71 0.40 -16.14
C PRO A 380 -44.07 -1.09 -16.32
N ILE A 381 -43.12 -1.98 -16.04
CA ILE A 381 -43.40 -3.42 -15.91
C ILE A 381 -43.75 -3.71 -14.44
N SER A 382 -45.02 -4.02 -14.19
CA SER A 382 -45.48 -4.48 -12.88
C SER A 382 -45.11 -5.96 -12.68
N VAL A 383 -44.48 -6.30 -11.55
CA VAL A 383 -44.21 -7.67 -11.12
C VAL A 383 -44.76 -7.87 -9.72
N ALA A 384 -45.80 -8.70 -9.58
CA ALA A 384 -46.44 -8.96 -8.30
C ALA A 384 -45.57 -9.89 -7.39
N PRO A 385 -45.58 -9.69 -6.07
CA PRO A 385 -44.83 -10.53 -5.14
C PRO A 385 -45.41 -11.95 -5.06
N ARG A 386 -44.54 -12.96 -5.10
CA ARG A 386 -44.93 -14.38 -5.10
C ARG A 386 -45.04 -14.90 -3.66
N ILE A 387 -46.26 -15.16 -3.21
CA ILE A 387 -46.52 -15.73 -1.87
C ILE A 387 -45.99 -17.18 -1.80
N VAL A 388 -45.34 -17.51 -0.69
CA VAL A 388 -44.88 -18.87 -0.35
C VAL A 388 -45.43 -19.23 1.05
N PRO A 389 -46.06 -20.40 1.24
CA PRO A 389 -46.63 -20.78 2.53
C PRO A 389 -45.56 -21.21 3.55
N PRO A 390 -45.80 -21.05 4.86
CA PRO A 390 -44.86 -21.44 5.91
C PRO A 390 -44.76 -22.97 6.05
N ILE A 391 -43.53 -23.48 6.18
CA ILE A 391 -43.25 -24.88 6.50
C ILE A 391 -43.07 -25.00 8.01
N SER A 392 -43.86 -25.87 8.66
CA SER A 392 -43.68 -26.22 10.07
C SER A 392 -42.63 -27.31 10.24
N VAL A 393 -41.80 -27.21 11.28
CA VAL A 393 -40.73 -28.16 11.60
C VAL A 393 -40.80 -28.52 13.10
N PRO A 394 -40.68 -29.80 13.52
CA PRO A 394 -40.83 -30.19 14.92
C PRO A 394 -39.70 -29.69 15.83
N ILE A 395 -40.06 -29.28 17.05
CA ILE A 395 -39.08 -28.94 18.10
C ILE A 395 -38.42 -30.23 18.61
N SER A 396 -37.10 -30.32 18.48
CA SER A 396 -36.33 -31.50 18.92
C SER A 396 -35.75 -31.33 20.33
N ALA A 397 -35.53 -32.46 21.03
CA ALA A 397 -35.22 -32.54 22.45
C ALA A 397 -33.89 -31.90 22.91
N THR A 398 -33.09 -31.36 21.98
CA THR A 398 -31.84 -30.65 22.25
C THR A 398 -32.03 -29.28 22.92
N MET A 399 -33.21 -28.65 22.80
CA MET A 399 -33.52 -27.38 23.49
C MET A 399 -33.53 -27.55 25.02
N LEU A 400 -34.30 -28.52 25.52
CA LEU A 400 -34.55 -28.76 26.95
C LEU A 400 -33.25 -28.95 27.76
N LYS A 401 -32.23 -29.59 27.19
CA LYS A 401 -30.93 -29.77 27.84
C LYS A 401 -30.13 -28.47 27.99
N LYS A 402 -30.22 -27.53 27.04
CA LYS A 402 -29.54 -26.23 27.13
C LYS A 402 -30.20 -25.30 28.15
N GLU A 403 -31.51 -25.42 28.33
CA GLU A 403 -32.29 -24.60 29.25
C GLU A 403 -32.00 -24.98 30.71
N SER A 404 -32.00 -26.29 31.01
CA SER A 404 -31.55 -26.85 32.30
C SER A 404 -30.12 -26.41 32.67
N GLN A 405 -29.18 -26.46 31.72
CA GLN A 405 -27.79 -26.03 31.97
C GLN A 405 -27.66 -24.52 32.22
N LYS A 406 -28.46 -23.67 31.55
CA LYS A 406 -28.53 -22.23 31.84
C LYS A 406 -29.14 -21.93 33.21
N SER A 407 -30.13 -22.70 33.65
CA SER A 407 -30.72 -22.59 34.99
C SER A 407 -29.69 -22.89 36.09
N ALA A 408 -29.01 -24.03 36.02
CA ALA A 408 -28.02 -24.43 37.02
C ALA A 408 -26.82 -23.46 37.11
N LEU A 409 -26.36 -22.93 35.98
CA LEU A 409 -25.29 -21.92 35.95
C LEU A 409 -25.73 -20.60 36.61
N ARG A 410 -27.02 -20.25 36.51
CA ARG A 410 -27.57 -19.02 37.11
C ARG A 410 -27.70 -19.14 38.62
N GLU A 411 -28.17 -20.28 39.14
CA GLU A 411 -28.15 -20.55 40.60
C GLU A 411 -26.73 -20.51 41.18
N ALA A 412 -25.75 -21.09 40.48
CA ALA A 412 -24.35 -21.06 40.92
C ALA A 412 -23.79 -19.63 41.01
N LEU A 413 -24.20 -18.74 40.09
CA LEU A 413 -23.81 -17.32 40.08
C LEU A 413 -24.50 -16.48 41.17
N GLU A 414 -25.70 -16.85 41.63
CA GLU A 414 -26.36 -16.13 42.73
C GLU A 414 -25.80 -16.56 44.10
N ARG A 415 -25.55 -17.86 44.33
CA ARG A 415 -24.87 -18.31 45.56
C ARG A 415 -23.46 -17.70 45.69
N ALA A 416 -22.73 -17.59 44.58
CA ALA A 416 -21.43 -16.90 44.53
C ALA A 416 -21.50 -15.37 44.76
N ARG A 417 -22.71 -14.78 44.83
CA ARG A 417 -22.94 -13.38 45.24
C ARG A 417 -23.37 -13.24 46.70
N GLU A 418 -23.98 -14.27 47.28
CA GLU A 418 -24.44 -14.25 48.68
C GLU A 418 -23.29 -14.45 49.66
N ASP A 419 -22.27 -15.25 49.32
CA ASP A 419 -21.08 -15.48 50.15
C ASP A 419 -20.10 -14.28 50.22
N SER A 420 -20.26 -13.25 49.38
CA SER A 420 -19.36 -12.09 49.35
C SER A 420 -19.83 -10.94 50.26
N ALA A 421 -19.48 -11.02 51.54
CA ALA A 421 -19.70 -9.91 52.49
C ALA A 421 -18.89 -8.65 52.09
N PRO A 422 -19.46 -7.43 52.20
CA PRO A 422 -18.81 -6.22 51.71
C PRO A 422 -17.65 -5.78 52.61
N ILE A 423 -16.44 -5.75 52.06
CA ILE A 423 -15.26 -5.15 52.70
C ILE A 423 -15.48 -3.65 52.83
N LYS A 424 -15.57 -3.15 54.07
CA LYS A 424 -15.53 -1.72 54.35
C LYS A 424 -14.12 -1.19 54.08
N HIS A 425 -13.92 -0.51 52.95
CA HIS A 425 -12.78 0.38 52.80
C HIS A 425 -13.00 1.63 53.66
N GLU A 426 -12.05 1.90 54.56
CA GLU A 426 -11.98 3.21 55.23
C GLU A 426 -11.55 4.28 54.23
N SER A 427 -12.12 5.48 54.35
CA SER A 427 -11.97 6.56 53.39
C SER A 427 -10.60 7.25 53.51
N VAL A 428 -9.59 6.71 52.85
CA VAL A 428 -8.33 7.42 52.57
C VAL A 428 -8.59 8.45 51.47
N HIS A 429 -8.20 9.72 51.74
CA HIS A 429 -8.48 10.91 50.94
C HIS A 429 -8.76 10.69 49.44
N ASP A 430 -10.02 10.81 49.06
CA ASP A 430 -10.50 10.69 47.69
C ASP A 430 -10.03 11.90 46.85
N SER A 431 -8.90 11.73 46.17
CA SER A 431 -8.44 12.61 45.10
C SER A 431 -8.95 11.99 43.80
N PRO A 432 -9.82 12.66 43.03
CA PRO A 432 -10.48 12.04 41.88
C PRO A 432 -9.44 11.57 40.87
N ALA A 433 -9.40 10.27 40.62
CA ALA A 433 -8.54 9.67 39.60
C ALA A 433 -8.93 10.24 38.23
N MET A 434 -8.02 11.01 37.63
CA MET A 434 -8.23 11.69 36.35
C MET A 434 -8.65 10.69 35.27
N SER A 435 -9.62 11.06 34.43
CA SER A 435 -10.04 10.20 33.31
C SER A 435 -8.88 9.98 32.33
N PRO A 436 -8.88 8.88 31.54
CA PRO A 436 -7.94 8.71 30.44
C PRO A 436 -7.87 9.92 29.49
N ALA A 437 -9.01 10.54 29.17
CA ALA A 437 -9.06 11.78 28.41
C ALA A 437 -8.49 13.00 29.18
N ASP A 438 -8.70 13.10 30.50
CA ASP A 438 -8.08 14.15 31.34
C ASP A 438 -6.55 14.02 31.36
N ILE A 439 -6.03 12.79 31.52
CA ILE A 439 -4.60 12.47 31.51
C ILE A 439 -3.99 12.86 30.15
N LEU A 440 -4.66 12.53 29.04
CA LEU A 440 -4.26 12.94 27.70
C LEU A 440 -4.24 14.47 27.55
N ARG A 441 -5.28 15.16 28.02
CA ARG A 441 -5.38 16.64 27.97
C ARG A 441 -4.27 17.31 28.79
N ALA A 442 -3.99 16.83 30.00
CA ALA A 442 -2.90 17.34 30.85
C ALA A 442 -1.49 17.09 30.25
N ARG A 443 -1.27 15.91 29.65
CA ARG A 443 0.02 15.58 29.00
C ARG A 443 0.26 16.38 27.71
N MET A 444 -0.79 16.90 27.09
CA MET A 444 -0.70 17.80 25.94
C MET A 444 -0.44 19.26 26.34
N SER A 445 -1.07 19.77 27.41
CA SER A 445 -0.82 21.15 27.88
C SER A 445 0.57 21.33 28.51
N GLY A 446 1.09 20.32 29.21
CA GLY A 446 2.40 20.38 29.88
C GLY A 446 3.63 20.50 28.96
N LYS A 447 3.48 20.44 27.63
CA LYS A 447 4.61 20.45 26.67
C LYS A 447 5.21 21.83 26.37
N HIS A 448 4.70 22.92 26.94
CA HIS A 448 5.17 24.28 26.65
C HIS A 448 6.07 24.93 27.72
N THR A 449 6.39 24.24 28.81
CA THR A 449 7.16 24.80 29.93
C THR A 449 8.36 23.93 30.36
N ASP A 450 9.30 23.70 29.44
CA ASP A 450 10.67 23.30 29.83
C ASP A 450 11.69 23.79 28.80
N SER A 451 12.10 25.06 28.92
CA SER A 451 13.11 25.68 28.03
C SER A 451 13.94 26.76 28.74
N GLN A 452 14.79 26.33 29.67
CA GLN A 452 15.97 27.09 30.11
C GLN A 452 17.25 26.24 29.97
N PRO A 453 18.41 26.87 29.74
CA PRO A 453 19.59 26.16 29.24
C PRO A 453 20.39 25.49 30.36
N ARG A 454 20.95 24.32 30.08
CA ARG A 454 21.99 23.71 30.93
C ARG A 454 23.31 24.42 30.70
N GLU A 455 23.78 25.17 31.69
CA GLU A 455 25.13 25.72 31.69
C GLU A 455 26.21 24.63 31.86
N ASN A 456 27.44 24.96 31.50
CA ASN A 456 28.58 24.04 31.60
C ASN A 456 29.03 23.87 33.06
N ALA A 457 29.18 22.62 33.52
CA ALA A 457 29.95 22.28 34.71
C ALA A 457 31.14 21.38 34.31
N THR A 458 32.32 21.75 34.76
CA THR A 458 33.60 21.09 34.42
C THR A 458 33.74 19.70 35.02
N LYS A 459 34.64 18.90 34.41
CA LYS A 459 35.23 17.71 35.05
C LYS A 459 35.79 18.06 36.43
N ASP A 460 35.56 17.20 37.41
CA ASP A 460 36.62 16.82 38.35
C ASP A 460 36.40 15.38 38.85
N ASN A 461 37.44 14.74 39.41
CA ASN A 461 37.47 13.29 39.63
C ASN A 461 38.10 12.91 40.97
N LYS A 462 37.31 12.36 41.92
CA LYS A 462 37.83 11.68 43.13
C LYS A 462 36.81 10.79 43.88
N SER A 463 36.97 9.48 43.73
CA SER A 463 36.90 8.43 44.77
C SER A 463 35.99 8.59 46.00
N ARG A 464 34.89 7.81 46.04
CA ARG A 464 34.48 6.85 47.10
C ARG A 464 33.18 6.17 46.63
N ASP A 465 33.10 4.87 46.35
CA ASP A 465 33.50 3.62 47.05
C ASP A 465 32.32 2.99 47.81
N ASP A 466 32.04 1.75 47.41
CA ASP A 466 31.08 0.71 47.81
C ASP A 466 29.66 1.01 48.38
N SER A 467 28.64 0.52 47.67
CA SER A 467 27.76 -0.54 48.21
C SER A 467 27.09 -1.33 47.08
N SER A 468 27.34 -2.64 47.03
CA SER A 468 26.97 -3.54 45.92
C SER A 468 25.52 -4.01 45.92
N GLY A 469 24.91 -4.13 44.73
CA GLY A 469 23.60 -4.77 44.52
C GLY A 469 23.53 -5.82 43.39
N GLU A 470 24.65 -6.13 42.72
CA GLU A 470 24.67 -7.02 41.55
C GLU A 470 24.99 -8.48 41.93
N VAL A 471 24.16 -9.40 41.43
CA VAL A 471 24.33 -10.85 41.66
C VAL A 471 25.31 -11.43 40.64
N SER A 472 26.30 -12.20 41.10
CA SER A 472 27.37 -12.68 40.23
C SER A 472 26.90 -13.59 39.08
N HIS A 473 27.61 -13.51 37.95
CA HIS A 473 27.32 -14.28 36.73
C HIS A 473 27.36 -15.80 36.92
N GLU A 474 28.05 -16.30 37.95
CA GLU A 474 28.10 -17.73 38.30
C GLU A 474 26.82 -18.21 38.98
N THR A 475 26.20 -17.37 39.82
CA THR A 475 24.91 -17.64 40.45
C THR A 475 23.80 -17.76 39.40
N LEU A 476 23.79 -16.85 38.41
CA LEU A 476 22.87 -16.90 37.27
C LEU A 476 22.98 -18.21 36.47
N ARG A 477 24.19 -18.77 36.29
CA ARG A 477 24.37 -20.08 35.64
C ARG A 477 23.79 -21.23 36.47
N LYS A 478 23.98 -21.23 37.79
CA LYS A 478 23.42 -22.27 38.68
C LYS A 478 21.89 -22.28 38.70
N VAL A 479 21.25 -21.10 38.63
CA VAL A 479 19.78 -21.00 38.52
C VAL A 479 19.28 -21.56 37.18
N LEU A 480 19.93 -21.22 36.07
CA LEU A 480 19.51 -21.68 34.74
C LEU A 480 19.70 -23.19 34.54
N GLN A 481 20.74 -23.80 35.12
CA GLN A 481 20.97 -25.25 35.00
C GLN A 481 20.06 -26.10 35.91
N ALA A 482 19.40 -25.51 36.91
CA ALA A 482 18.47 -26.22 37.79
C ALA A 482 17.06 -26.39 37.21
N GLY A 483 16.74 -25.77 36.06
CA GLY A 483 15.43 -25.88 35.41
C GLY A 483 15.24 -27.16 34.60
N ASP A 484 16.26 -27.59 33.87
CA ASP A 484 16.16 -28.67 32.87
C ASP A 484 16.04 -30.08 33.48
N GLU A 485 16.27 -30.26 34.79
CA GLU A 485 16.08 -31.55 35.49
C GLU A 485 14.65 -31.76 36.04
N ALA A 486 13.75 -30.78 35.87
CA ALA A 486 12.42 -30.80 36.50
C ALA A 486 11.28 -31.39 35.65
N GLU A 487 11.36 -31.37 34.30
CA GLU A 487 10.31 -31.94 33.40
C GLU A 487 10.63 -33.39 32.96
N GLY A 488 11.30 -34.16 33.85
CA GLY A 488 11.87 -35.48 33.54
C GLY A 488 11.30 -36.68 34.32
N ARG A 489 10.09 -36.60 34.89
CA ARG A 489 9.43 -37.70 35.62
C ARG A 489 7.90 -37.73 35.45
#